data_AF-A0A524CSB7-F1
#
_entry.id   AF-A0A524CSB7-F1
#
_cell.length_a   1.000
_cell.length_b   1.000
_cell.length_c   1.000
_cell.angle_alpha   90.00
_cell.angle_beta   90.00
_cell.angle_gamma   90.00
#
_symmetry.space_group_name_H-M   'P 1'
#
loop_
_entity.id
_entity.type
_entity.pdbx_description
1 polymer ?
#
loop_
_entity_poly.entity_id
_entity_poly.type
_entity_poly.pdbx_seq_one_letter_code
_entity_poly.pdbx_strand_id
1 'polypeptide(L)'
;ATIKRYEEQVILSRPGVMQRDLAACAGFDISHRLKDIDIPTFVLVGEKDDIITPKMAAQLKEALPRADLAVVKGAHHIPMLEAPEVFNQLLCKFVDWLQRRSP
;
A
#
# COMPACT_ATOMS: atom_id res chain seq x y z
N ALA A 1 13.38 6.22 14.63
CA ALA A 1 14.31 7.23 14.07
C ALA A 1 13.78 7.81 12.75
N THR A 2 13.38 6.97 11.78
CA THR A 2 12.91 7.42 10.46
C THR A 2 11.54 8.13 10.49
N ILE A 3 10.54 7.57 11.18
CA ILE A 3 9.19 8.18 11.26
C ILE A 3 9.24 9.56 11.91
N LYS A 4 9.97 9.70 13.02
CA LYS A 4 10.16 10.99 13.71
C LYS A 4 10.77 12.07 12.81
N ARG A 5 11.74 11.69 11.97
CA ARG A 5 12.35 12.62 10.99
C ARG A 5 11.36 13.03 9.90
N TYR A 6 10.48 12.12 9.46
CA TYR A 6 9.42 12.43 8.50
C TYR A 6 8.39 13.39 9.12
N GLU A 7 7.98 13.15 10.37
CA GLU A 7 7.08 14.04 11.11
C GLU A 7 7.68 15.46 11.22
N GLU A 8 8.96 15.57 11.59
CA GLU A 8 9.67 16.86 11.66
C GLU A 8 9.68 17.57 10.30
N GLN A 9 9.91 16.84 9.20
CA GLN A 9 9.87 17.43 7.85
C GLN A 9 8.47 17.91 7.46
N VAL A 10 7.42 17.16 7.83
CA VAL A 10 6.03 17.58 7.62
C VAL A 10 5.73 18.85 8.42
N ILE A 11 6.18 18.95 9.67
CA ILE A 11 5.98 20.14 10.51
C ILE A 11 6.71 21.36 9.94
N LEU A 12 7.89 21.17 9.36
CA LEU A 12 8.69 22.23 8.74
C LEU A 12 8.20 22.63 7.34
N SER A 13 7.26 21.88 6.75
CA SER A 13 6.73 22.17 5.43
C SER A 13 5.83 23.42 5.42
N ARG A 14 5.67 24.04 4.26
CA ARG A 14 4.82 25.25 4.15
C ARG A 14 3.37 24.89 4.52
N PRO A 15 2.67 25.75 5.29
CA PRO A 15 1.25 25.55 5.59
C PRO A 15 0.44 25.30 4.30
N GLY A 16 -0.39 24.25 4.32
CA GLY A 16 -1.25 23.88 3.21
C GLY A 16 -0.62 23.01 2.12
N VAL A 17 0.68 22.66 2.19
CA VAL A 17 1.28 21.69 1.24
C VAL A 17 0.60 20.33 1.37
N MET A 18 0.59 19.76 2.58
CA MET A 18 -0.08 18.48 2.84
C MET A 18 -1.55 18.49 2.40
N GLN A 19 -2.26 19.59 2.65
CA GLN A 19 -3.67 19.71 2.24
C GLN A 19 -3.83 19.65 0.72
N ARG A 20 -2.98 20.33 -0.04
CA ARG A 20 -3.03 20.32 -1.51
C ARG A 20 -2.65 18.96 -2.06
N ASP A 21 -1.66 18.30 -1.46
CA ASP A 21 -1.25 16.95 -1.86
C ASP A 21 -2.39 15.95 -1.63
N LEU A 22 -3.02 15.97 -0.46
CA LEU A 22 -4.18 15.13 -0.17
C LEU A 22 -5.38 15.45 -1.07
N ALA A 23 -5.62 16.72 -1.40
CA ALA A 23 -6.68 17.12 -2.33
C ALA A 23 -6.40 16.62 -3.76
N ALA A 24 -5.14 16.66 -4.21
CA ALA A 24 -4.74 16.11 -5.50
C ALA A 24 -4.92 14.58 -5.53
N CYS A 25 -4.52 13.88 -4.47
CA CYS A 25 -4.76 12.44 -4.33
C CYS A 25 -6.25 12.10 -4.31
N ALA A 26 -7.06 12.85 -3.57
CA ALA A 26 -8.51 12.62 -3.48
C ALA A 26 -9.24 12.89 -4.80
N GLY A 27 -8.73 13.80 -5.63
CA GLY A 27 -9.27 14.07 -6.97
C GLY A 27 -8.83 13.09 -8.04
N PHE A 28 -7.92 12.17 -7.74
CA PHE A 28 -7.39 11.20 -8.69
C PHE A 28 -8.12 9.87 -8.60
N ASP A 29 -8.92 9.55 -9.62
CA ASP A 29 -9.60 8.25 -9.73
C ASP A 29 -9.41 7.64 -11.12
N ILE A 30 -8.69 6.51 -11.16
CA ILE A 30 -8.53 5.66 -12.35
C ILE A 30 -8.97 4.22 -12.08
N SER A 31 -9.81 4.00 -11.07
CA SER A 31 -10.30 2.68 -10.66
C SER A 31 -10.94 1.89 -11.81
N HIS A 32 -11.59 2.58 -12.75
CA HIS A 32 -12.18 2.00 -13.96
C HIS A 32 -11.18 1.25 -14.87
N ARG A 33 -9.87 1.51 -14.72
CA ARG A 33 -8.78 0.86 -15.48
C ARG A 33 -8.13 -0.30 -14.75
N LEU A 34 -8.52 -0.61 -13.50
CA LEU A 34 -7.91 -1.70 -12.74
C LEU A 34 -8.04 -3.06 -13.44
N LYS A 35 -9.15 -3.26 -14.17
CA LYS A 35 -9.39 -4.44 -15.02
C LYS A 35 -8.38 -4.61 -16.16
N ASP A 36 -7.67 -3.55 -16.54
CA ASP A 36 -6.69 -3.57 -17.63
C ASP A 36 -5.32 -4.11 -17.15
N ILE A 37 -5.13 -4.29 -15.84
CA ILE A 37 -3.89 -4.80 -15.23
C ILE A 37 -3.93 -6.34 -15.24
N ASP A 38 -3.47 -6.94 -16.33
CA ASP A 38 -3.44 -8.41 -16.52
C ASP A 38 -2.12 -9.09 -16.05
N ILE A 39 -1.29 -8.36 -15.32
CA ILE A 39 -0.09 -8.93 -14.68
C ILE A 39 -0.41 -9.36 -13.25
N PRO A 40 0.27 -10.38 -12.71
CA PRO A 40 0.12 -10.72 -11.30
C PRO A 40 0.41 -9.52 -10.40
N THR A 41 -0.50 -9.28 -9.46
CA THR A 41 -0.43 -8.14 -8.53
C THR A 41 -0.55 -8.63 -7.10
N PHE A 42 0.15 -7.99 -6.17
CA PHE A 42 0.08 -8.33 -4.76
C PHE A 42 -0.27 -7.08 -3.95
N VAL A 43 -1.41 -7.13 -3.28
CA VAL A 43 -1.90 -6.07 -2.39
C VAL A 43 -1.49 -6.42 -0.97
N LEU A 44 -0.90 -5.47 -0.24
CA LEU A 44 -0.48 -5.64 1.13
C LEU A 44 -0.90 -4.41 1.95
N VAL A 45 -1.59 -4.65 3.07
CA VAL A 45 -2.13 -3.60 3.95
C VAL A 45 -1.91 -3.94 5.42
N GLY A 46 -1.84 -2.94 6.30
CA GLY A 46 -1.86 -3.16 7.74
C GLY A 46 -3.28 -3.41 8.27
N GLU A 47 -3.41 -4.28 9.26
CA GLU A 47 -4.70 -4.60 9.91
C GLU A 47 -5.40 -3.38 10.52
N LYS A 48 -4.61 -2.40 10.99
CA LYS A 48 -5.06 -1.20 11.69
C LYS A 48 -4.87 0.07 10.86
N ASP A 49 -4.79 -0.06 9.54
CA ASP A 49 -4.71 1.11 8.67
C ASP A 49 -6.06 1.83 8.64
N ASP A 50 -6.11 3.04 9.20
CA ASP A 50 -7.29 3.91 9.23
C ASP A 50 -7.35 4.88 8.03
N ILE A 51 -6.29 4.94 7.21
CA ILE A 51 -6.20 5.80 6.02
C ILE A 51 -6.60 4.98 4.78
N ILE A 52 -5.96 3.83 4.57
CA ILE A 52 -6.27 2.87 3.50
C ILE A 52 -6.71 1.56 4.16
N THR A 53 -7.99 1.49 4.51
CA THR A 53 -8.51 0.38 5.32
C THR A 53 -8.33 -1.00 4.67
N PRO A 54 -8.25 -2.09 5.46
CA PRO A 54 -8.27 -3.46 4.93
C PRO A 54 -9.45 -3.75 4.00
N LYS A 55 -10.59 -3.08 4.23
CA LYS A 55 -11.75 -3.14 3.35
C LYS A 55 -11.46 -2.54 1.97
N MET A 56 -10.81 -1.39 1.90
CA MET A 56 -10.41 -0.77 0.63
C MET A 56 -9.38 -1.63 -0.11
N ALA A 57 -8.43 -2.24 0.62
CA ALA A 57 -7.47 -3.17 0.03
C ALA A 57 -8.17 -4.44 -0.54
N ALA A 58 -9.18 -4.96 0.14
CA ALA A 58 -10.01 -6.05 -0.38
C ALA A 58 -10.75 -5.65 -1.66
N GLN A 59 -11.35 -4.46 -1.69
CA GLN A 59 -12.00 -3.92 -2.90
C GLN A 59 -11.02 -3.75 -4.07
N LEU A 60 -9.79 -3.29 -3.79
CA LEU A 60 -8.73 -3.20 -4.80
C LEU A 60 -8.38 -4.59 -5.36
N LYS A 61 -8.22 -5.58 -4.48
CA LYS A 61 -7.97 -6.97 -4.89
C LYS A 61 -9.11 -7.53 -5.74
N GLU A 62 -10.36 -7.23 -5.41
CA GLU A 62 -11.54 -7.69 -6.18
C GLU A 62 -11.63 -7.04 -7.57
N ALA A 63 -11.16 -5.80 -7.71
CA ALA A 63 -11.15 -5.07 -8.99
C ALA A 63 -10.00 -5.50 -9.93
N LEU A 64 -8.97 -6.17 -9.41
CA LEU A 64 -7.81 -6.62 -10.17
C LEU A 64 -8.01 -8.07 -10.66
N PRO A 65 -7.82 -8.37 -11.97
CA PRO A 65 -8.05 -9.72 -12.51
C PRO A 65 -7.18 -10.81 -11.87
N ARG A 66 -5.94 -10.46 -11.49
CA ARG A 66 -4.91 -11.40 -11.03
C ARG A 66 -4.20 -10.87 -9.79
N ALA A 67 -4.95 -10.71 -8.70
CA ALA A 67 -4.42 -10.19 -7.44
C ALA A 67 -4.60 -11.12 -6.24
N ASP A 68 -3.56 -11.16 -5.42
CA ASP A 68 -3.61 -11.70 -4.05
C ASP A 68 -3.53 -10.54 -3.03
N LEU A 69 -4.04 -10.79 -1.82
CA LEU A 69 -4.06 -9.84 -0.71
C LEU A 69 -3.44 -10.45 0.54
N ALA A 70 -2.57 -9.71 1.21
CA ALA A 70 -2.13 -9.99 2.57
C ALA A 70 -2.43 -8.84 3.52
N VAL A 71 -2.83 -9.18 4.74
CA VAL A 71 -3.06 -8.23 5.84
C VAL A 71 -2.00 -8.48 6.91
N VAL A 72 -1.21 -7.45 7.22
CA VAL A 72 -0.17 -7.50 8.25
C VAL A 72 -0.80 -7.20 9.61
N LYS A 73 -0.95 -8.25 10.41
CA LYS A 73 -1.52 -8.19 11.76
C LYS A 73 -0.76 -7.17 12.62
N GLY A 74 -1.50 -6.31 13.30
CA GLY A 74 -0.96 -5.31 14.23
C GLY A 74 -0.33 -4.06 13.58
N ALA A 75 -0.08 -4.04 12.27
CA ALA A 75 0.44 -2.87 11.57
C ALA A 75 -0.67 -1.89 11.15
N HIS A 76 -0.33 -0.60 11.09
CA HIS A 76 -1.17 0.50 10.61
C HIS A 76 -0.79 0.83 9.16
N HIS A 77 -0.67 2.12 8.85
CA HIS A 77 -0.56 2.61 7.48
C HIS A 77 0.77 2.28 6.79
N ILE A 78 1.85 2.06 7.53
CA ILE A 78 3.19 1.91 6.96
C ILE A 78 3.79 0.54 7.36
N PRO A 79 3.20 -0.59 6.93
CA PRO A 79 3.56 -1.93 7.40
C PRO A 79 5.02 -2.30 7.14
N MET A 80 5.64 -1.75 6.10
CA MET A 80 7.07 -1.93 5.80
C MET A 80 8.01 -1.28 6.83
N LEU A 81 7.55 -0.26 7.58
CA LEU A 81 8.31 0.35 8.67
C LEU A 81 7.89 -0.20 10.04
N GLU A 82 6.62 -0.55 10.20
CA GLU A 82 6.06 -0.99 11.48
C GLU A 82 6.31 -2.47 11.78
N ALA A 83 6.28 -3.33 10.76
CA ALA A 83 6.51 -4.77 10.87
C ALA A 83 7.40 -5.28 9.72
N PRO A 84 8.66 -4.78 9.61
CA PRO A 84 9.52 -5.00 8.46
C PRO A 84 9.80 -6.48 8.20
N GLU A 85 9.95 -7.31 9.24
CA GLU A 85 10.21 -8.75 9.09
C GLU A 85 9.03 -9.45 8.40
N VAL A 86 7.80 -9.17 8.84
CA VAL A 86 6.59 -9.76 8.27
C VAL A 86 6.34 -9.24 6.86
N PHE A 87 6.48 -7.93 6.66
CA PHE A 87 6.36 -7.31 5.34
C PHE A 87 7.34 -7.92 4.34
N ASN A 88 8.64 -7.99 4.70
CA ASN A 88 9.68 -8.52 3.83
C ASN A 88 9.46 -10.00 3.52
N GLN A 89 9.04 -10.81 4.49
CA GLN A 89 8.70 -12.21 4.24
C GLN A 89 7.56 -12.37 3.22
N LEU A 90 6.51 -11.56 3.33
CA LEU A 90 5.38 -11.59 2.38
C LEU A 90 5.82 -11.12 0.98
N LEU A 91 6.59 -10.05 0.91
CA LEU A 91 7.15 -9.52 -0.34
C LEU A 91 8.05 -10.55 -1.03
N CYS A 92 9.00 -11.15 -0.32
CA CYS A 92 9.89 -12.16 -0.89
C CYS A 92 9.12 -13.38 -1.40
N LYS A 93 8.11 -13.87 -0.66
CA LYS A 93 7.27 -14.98 -1.12
C LYS A 93 6.58 -14.68 -2.45
N PHE A 94 6.09 -13.45 -2.64
CA PHE A 94 5.49 -13.02 -3.89
C PHE A 94 6.52 -12.94 -5.02
N VAL A 95 7.70 -12.37 -4.76
CA VAL A 95 8.80 -12.29 -5.74
C VAL A 95 9.29 -13.67 -6.17
N ASP A 96 9.51 -14.59 -5.23
CA ASP A 96 9.94 -15.96 -5.52
C ASP A 96 8.89 -16.73 -6.32
N TRP A 97 7.61 -16.47 -6.05
CA TRP A 97 6.51 -17.03 -6.83
C TRP A 97 6.47 -16.47 -8.26
N LEU A 98 6.72 -15.17 -8.43
CA LEU A 98 6.81 -14.53 -9.74
C LEU A 98 7.95 -15.13 -10.55
N GLN A 99 9.14 -15.24 -9.96
CA GLN A 99 10.33 -15.76 -10.63
C GLN A 99 10.17 -17.21 -11.09
N ARG A 100 9.45 -18.04 -10.33
CA ARG A 100 9.14 -19.43 -10.73
C ARG A 100 8.11 -19.54 -11.85
N ARG A 101 7.36 -18.47 -12.13
CA ARG A 101 6.29 -18.43 -13.13
C ARG A 101 6.64 -17.61 -14.37
N SER A 102 7.66 -16.77 -14.30
CA SER A 102 8.27 -16.15 -15.47
C SER A 102 9.01 -17.22 -16.28
N PRO A 103 8.68 -17.42 -17.57
CA PRO A 103 9.43 -18.32 -18.45
C PRO A 103 10.88 -17.87 -18.64
#